data_AF-A0A163LFZ0-F1
#
_entry.id   AF-A0A163LFZ0-F1
#
_cell.length_a   1.000
_cell.length_b   1.000
_cell.length_c   1.000
_cell.angle_alpha   90.00
_cell.angle_beta   90.00
_cell.angle_gamma   90.00
#
_symmetry.space_group_name_H-M   'P 1'
#
loop_
_entity.id
_entity.type
_entity.pdbx_description
1 polymer ?
#
loop_
_entity_poly.entity_id
_entity_poly.type
_entity_poly.pdbx_seq_one_letter_code
_entity_poly.pdbx_strand_id
1 'polypeptide(L)'
;METLSFTCDPLTLIRIVLQRFVEENIQGQYYRAKQFACYEYLDKNLTDDLLNEILSEFVKRHNLEAITLLDWREDARLIFDIIFERNDYKALEVSFMRKGCGNTGLGVYDRHSGLFYECGMAQHWQTIRDIVRDSYSEKHEALEKLYCYSRLTEYGGFSREEIENFVMDNFELVGGMKSINEYL
;
A
#
# COMPACT_ATOMS: atom_id res chain seq x y z
N MET A 1 -13.64 38.18 -35.84
CA MET A 1 -12.91 37.65 -34.68
C MET A 1 -13.36 36.21 -34.55
N GLU A 2 -12.52 35.24 -34.93
CA GLU A 2 -12.86 33.83 -34.75
C GLU A 2 -12.79 33.52 -33.25
N THR A 3 -13.93 33.15 -32.68
CA THR A 3 -14.00 32.69 -31.30
C THR A 3 -13.42 31.28 -31.27
N LEU A 4 -12.18 31.14 -30.81
CA LEU A 4 -11.59 29.84 -30.50
C LEU A 4 -12.41 29.18 -29.37
N SER A 5 -13.31 28.26 -29.71
CA SER A 5 -14.01 27.45 -28.73
C SER A 5 -13.09 26.32 -28.27
N PHE A 6 -12.57 26.43 -27.05
CA PHE A 6 -11.89 25.32 -26.40
C PHE A 6 -12.95 24.40 -25.78
N THR A 7 -13.21 23.25 -26.40
CA THR A 7 -13.89 22.15 -25.73
C THR A 7 -12.86 21.37 -24.93
N CYS A 8 -12.89 21.52 -23.61
CA CYS A 8 -12.09 20.72 -22.70
C CYS A 8 -13.00 19.71 -22.02
N ASP A 9 -12.64 18.43 -22.09
CA ASP A 9 -13.32 17.39 -21.33
C ASP A 9 -13.00 17.56 -19.82
N PRO A 10 -14.01 17.74 -18.95
CA PRO A 10 -13.80 17.93 -17.52
C PRO A 10 -12.99 16.80 -16.87
N LEU A 11 -13.19 15.55 -17.28
CA LEU A 11 -12.44 14.42 -16.71
C LEU A 11 -10.96 14.50 -17.05
N THR A 12 -10.63 14.90 -18.28
CA THR A 12 -9.25 15.18 -18.69
C THR A 12 -8.59 16.25 -17.82
N LEU A 13 -9.29 17.34 -17.47
CA LEU A 13 -8.75 18.37 -16.57
C LEU A 13 -8.46 17.82 -15.17
N ILE A 14 -9.37 17.02 -14.63
CA ILE A 14 -9.17 16.37 -13.33
C ILE A 14 -7.94 15.46 -13.38
N ARG A 15 -7.78 14.64 -14.42
CA ARG A 15 -6.60 13.78 -14.58
C ARG A 15 -5.29 14.57 -14.61
N ILE A 16 -5.25 15.70 -15.32
CA ILE A 16 -4.07 16.58 -15.35
C ILE A 16 -3.77 17.14 -13.96
N VAL A 17 -4.80 17.56 -13.23
CA VAL A 17 -4.67 18.08 -11.86
C VAL A 17 -4.14 17.01 -10.90
N LEU A 18 -4.67 15.78 -10.98
CA LEU A 18 -4.21 14.65 -10.17
C LEU A 18 -2.76 14.28 -10.50
N GLN A 19 -2.41 14.18 -11.78
CA GLN A 19 -1.05 13.91 -12.25
C GLN A 19 -0.07 14.97 -11.70
N ARG A 20 -0.43 16.25 -11.85
CA ARG A 20 0.37 17.36 -11.34
C ARG A 20 0.51 17.32 -9.82
N PHE A 21 -0.53 16.92 -9.09
CA PHE A 21 -0.45 16.75 -7.64
C PHE A 21 0.58 15.68 -7.25
N VAL A 22 0.62 14.54 -7.96
CA VAL A 22 1.64 13.50 -7.74
C VAL A 22 3.05 14.06 -7.97
N GLU A 23 3.25 14.80 -9.06
CA GLU A 23 4.54 15.40 -9.40
C GLU A 23 5.01 16.45 -8.38
N GLU A 24 4.10 17.32 -7.91
CA GLU A 24 4.45 18.41 -6.98
C GLU A 24 4.55 17.95 -5.51
N ASN A 25 3.78 16.94 -5.09
CA ASN A 25 3.61 16.63 -3.65
C ASN A 25 3.99 15.20 -3.26
N ILE A 26 4.05 14.25 -4.20
CA ILE A 26 4.33 12.85 -3.89
C ILE A 26 5.72 12.45 -4.36
N GLN A 27 6.06 12.77 -5.62
CA GLN A 27 7.32 12.39 -6.23
C GLN A 27 8.52 12.93 -5.44
N GLY A 28 9.40 12.03 -5.01
CA GLY A 28 10.59 12.37 -4.23
C GLY A 28 10.34 12.83 -2.80
N GLN A 29 9.08 13.01 -2.39
CA GLN A 29 8.69 13.37 -1.01
C GLN A 29 8.27 12.15 -0.19
N TYR A 30 7.78 11.10 -0.85
CA TYR A 30 7.37 9.85 -0.23
C TYR A 30 8.20 8.67 -0.73
N TYR A 31 8.07 7.53 -0.06
CA TYR A 31 8.73 6.29 -0.48
C TYR A 31 8.25 5.85 -1.88
N ARG A 32 9.14 5.17 -2.61
CA ARG A 32 8.96 4.85 -4.03
C ARG A 32 7.69 4.07 -4.32
N ALA A 33 7.25 3.19 -3.42
CA ALA A 33 6.02 2.43 -3.60
C ALA A 33 4.79 3.32 -3.72
N LYS A 34 4.67 4.37 -2.90
CA LYS A 34 3.57 5.34 -2.99
C LYS A 34 3.58 6.08 -4.32
N GLN A 35 4.74 6.56 -4.73
CA GLN A 35 4.91 7.26 -6.02
C GLN A 35 4.51 6.37 -7.19
N PHE A 36 5.03 5.13 -7.26
CA PHE A 36 4.72 4.22 -8.35
C PHE A 36 3.26 3.78 -8.35
N ALA A 37 2.67 3.54 -7.17
CA ALA A 37 1.26 3.23 -7.03
C ALA A 37 0.38 4.38 -7.54
N CYS A 38 0.71 5.64 -7.22
CA CYS A 38 -0.03 6.79 -7.74
C CYS A 38 0.00 6.85 -9.27
N TYR A 39 1.18 6.75 -9.89
CA TYR A 39 1.28 6.81 -11.35
C TYR A 39 0.59 5.62 -12.03
N GLU A 40 0.79 4.40 -11.54
CA GLU A 40 0.15 3.23 -12.13
C GLU A 40 -1.37 3.27 -11.94
N TYR A 41 -1.85 3.76 -10.80
CA TYR A 41 -3.28 3.93 -10.56
C TYR A 41 -3.92 4.93 -11.53
N LEU A 42 -3.31 6.11 -11.69
CA LEU A 42 -3.81 7.15 -12.60
C LEU A 42 -3.77 6.72 -14.07
N ASP A 43 -2.73 5.99 -14.48
CA ASP A 43 -2.49 5.57 -15.87
C ASP A 43 -3.34 4.36 -16.28
N LYS A 44 -3.44 3.34 -15.42
CA LYS A 44 -3.99 2.02 -15.81
C LYS A 44 -5.30 1.64 -15.12
N ASN A 45 -5.53 2.13 -13.90
CA ASN A 45 -6.66 1.69 -13.09
C ASN A 45 -7.82 2.68 -13.11
N LEU A 46 -7.52 3.97 -13.24
CA LEU A 46 -8.50 5.05 -13.20
C LEU A 46 -9.26 5.15 -14.53
N THR A 47 -10.32 4.37 -14.71
CA THR A 47 -11.27 4.53 -15.83
C THR A 47 -12.15 5.77 -15.64
N ASP A 48 -12.86 6.21 -16.67
CA ASP A 48 -13.76 7.37 -16.56
C ASP A 48 -14.94 7.10 -15.62
N ASP A 49 -15.49 5.88 -15.64
CA ASP A 49 -16.56 5.47 -14.71
C ASP A 49 -16.07 5.50 -13.25
N LEU A 50 -14.86 4.99 -13.01
CA LEU A 50 -14.26 5.00 -11.67
C LEU A 50 -13.93 6.44 -11.21
N LEU A 51 -13.42 7.27 -12.12
CA LEU A 51 -13.17 8.67 -11.82
C LEU A 51 -14.48 9.40 -11.46
N ASN A 52 -15.57 9.14 -12.19
CA ASN A 52 -16.89 9.69 -11.86
C ASN A 52 -17.40 9.22 -10.50
N GLU A 53 -17.18 7.94 -10.14
CA GLU A 53 -17.51 7.43 -8.79
C GLU A 53 -16.73 8.19 -7.71
N ILE A 54 -15.42 8.34 -7.88
CA ILE A 54 -14.55 9.06 -6.94
C ILE A 54 -14.98 10.53 -6.81
N LEU A 55 -15.26 11.21 -7.93
CA LEU A 55 -15.70 12.60 -7.94
C LEU A 55 -17.09 12.77 -7.32
N SER A 56 -17.99 11.80 -7.50
CA SER A 56 -19.31 11.81 -6.85
C SER A 56 -19.17 11.70 -5.33
N GLU A 57 -18.28 10.84 -4.86
CA GLU A 57 -17.98 10.71 -3.42
C GLU A 57 -17.31 11.97 -2.88
N PHE A 58 -16.38 12.58 -3.63
CA PHE A 58 -15.76 13.86 -3.27
C PHE A 58 -16.80 14.98 -3.10
N VAL A 59 -17.69 15.16 -4.09
CA VAL A 59 -18.77 16.13 -4.04
C VAL A 59 -19.67 15.90 -2.81
N LYS A 60 -20.01 14.64 -2.53
CA LYS A 60 -20.86 14.27 -1.40
C LYS A 60 -20.17 14.51 -0.05
N ARG A 61 -18.91 14.10 0.12
CA ARG A 61 -18.16 14.24 1.38
C ARG A 61 -17.92 15.70 1.75
N HIS A 62 -17.73 16.56 0.75
CA HIS A 62 -17.43 17.98 0.94
C HIS A 62 -18.62 18.91 0.71
N ASN A 63 -19.82 18.35 0.46
CA ASN A 63 -21.07 19.08 0.23
C ASN A 63 -20.91 20.18 -0.83
N LEU A 64 -20.34 19.82 -1.98
CA LEU A 64 -20.04 20.75 -3.08
C LEU A 64 -21.23 20.84 -4.04
N GLU A 65 -21.51 22.03 -4.55
CA GLU A 65 -22.48 22.21 -5.65
C GLU A 65 -21.85 21.89 -7.02
N ALA A 66 -20.56 22.19 -7.17
CA ALA A 66 -19.78 21.92 -8.38
C ALA A 66 -18.28 21.85 -8.06
N ILE A 67 -17.55 21.07 -8.87
CA ILE A 67 -16.08 21.03 -8.84
C ILE A 67 -15.57 22.16 -9.73
N THR A 68 -14.82 23.11 -9.14
CA THR A 68 -14.37 24.32 -9.85
C THR A 68 -12.86 24.38 -10.05
N LEU A 69 -12.07 23.59 -9.30
CA LEU A 69 -10.61 23.61 -9.32
C LEU A 69 -9.99 24.98 -9.00
N LEU A 70 -10.72 25.84 -8.28
CA LEU A 70 -10.24 27.15 -7.86
C LEU A 70 -8.99 27.03 -6.96
N ASP A 71 -9.03 26.08 -6.03
CA ASP A 71 -7.86 25.59 -5.30
C ASP A 71 -7.58 24.14 -5.70
N TRP A 72 -7.05 23.98 -6.91
CA TRP A 72 -6.78 22.66 -7.47
C TRP A 72 -5.88 21.78 -6.58
N ARG A 73 -5.04 22.37 -5.72
CA ARG A 73 -4.14 21.61 -4.84
C ARG A 73 -4.94 20.93 -3.74
N GLU A 74 -5.81 21.69 -3.09
CA GLU A 74 -6.67 21.14 -2.05
C GLU A 74 -7.69 20.17 -2.63
N ASP A 75 -8.30 20.49 -3.77
CA ASP A 75 -9.21 19.57 -4.46
C ASP A 75 -8.51 18.25 -4.82
N ALA A 76 -7.31 18.31 -5.39
CA ALA A 76 -6.53 17.11 -5.71
C ALA A 76 -6.16 16.30 -4.46
N ARG A 77 -5.77 16.98 -3.37
CA ARG A 77 -5.44 16.34 -2.09
C ARG A 77 -6.64 15.57 -1.55
N LEU A 78 -7.81 16.18 -1.54
CA LEU A 78 -9.05 15.56 -1.05
C LEU A 78 -9.53 14.41 -1.94
N ILE A 79 -9.37 14.51 -3.26
CA ILE A 79 -9.63 13.40 -4.17
C ILE A 79 -8.65 12.24 -3.89
N PHE A 80 -7.37 12.55 -3.63
CA PHE A 80 -6.40 11.53 -3.25
C PHE A 80 -6.68 10.89 -1.90
N ASP A 81 -7.23 11.62 -0.92
CA ASP A 81 -7.67 11.02 0.35
C ASP A 81 -8.69 9.89 0.08
N ILE A 82 -9.64 10.12 -0.84
CA ILE A 82 -10.60 9.09 -1.26
C ILE A 82 -9.90 7.93 -1.97
N ILE A 83 -8.98 8.21 -2.91
CA ILE A 83 -8.22 7.17 -3.62
C ILE A 83 -7.43 6.30 -2.64
N PHE A 84 -6.74 6.91 -1.66
CA PHE A 84 -5.92 6.21 -0.68
C PHE A 84 -6.72 5.33 0.28
N GLU A 85 -8.01 5.62 0.46
CA GLU A 85 -8.89 4.76 1.25
C GLU A 85 -9.28 3.47 0.51
N ARG A 86 -9.23 3.45 -0.82
CA ARG A 86 -9.69 2.32 -1.62
C ARG A 86 -8.76 1.11 -1.53
N ASN A 87 -9.37 -0.08 -1.52
CA ASN A 87 -8.64 -1.35 -1.43
C ASN A 87 -7.81 -1.66 -2.69
N ASP A 88 -8.28 -1.24 -3.87
CA ASP A 88 -7.56 -1.42 -5.13
C ASP A 88 -6.25 -0.64 -5.16
N TYR A 89 -6.26 0.61 -4.69
CA TYR A 89 -5.07 1.43 -4.51
C TYR A 89 -4.13 0.85 -3.45
N LYS A 90 -4.65 0.50 -2.26
CA LYS A 90 -3.83 -0.08 -1.18
C LYS A 90 -3.13 -1.36 -1.61
N ALA A 91 -3.82 -2.24 -2.34
CA ALA A 91 -3.24 -3.47 -2.88
C ALA A 91 -2.11 -3.17 -3.88
N LEU A 92 -2.28 -2.15 -4.72
CA LEU A 92 -1.25 -1.70 -5.66
C LEU A 92 -0.01 -1.18 -4.93
N GLU A 93 -0.19 -0.34 -3.92
CA GLU A 93 0.90 0.18 -3.08
C GLU A 93 1.66 -0.94 -2.36
N VAL A 94 0.94 -1.89 -1.73
CA VAL A 94 1.53 -3.09 -1.12
C VAL A 94 2.31 -3.91 -2.13
N SER A 95 1.81 -4.05 -3.37
CA SER A 95 2.52 -4.79 -4.43
C SER A 95 3.90 -4.18 -4.73
N PHE A 96 4.02 -2.85 -4.69
CA PHE A 96 5.30 -2.16 -4.84
C PHE A 96 6.16 -2.24 -3.59
N MET A 97 5.58 -2.19 -2.39
CA MET A 97 6.33 -2.44 -1.15
C MET A 97 6.98 -3.83 -1.18
N ARG A 98 6.25 -4.86 -1.62
CA ARG A 98 6.77 -6.23 -1.79
C ARG A 98 7.90 -6.33 -2.82
N LYS A 99 7.96 -5.41 -3.78
CA LYS A 99 9.09 -5.30 -4.73
C LYS A 99 10.34 -4.65 -4.12
N GLY A 100 10.27 -4.15 -2.88
CA GLY A 100 11.36 -3.46 -2.19
C GLY A 100 11.33 -1.94 -2.39
N CYS A 101 10.20 -1.37 -2.80
CA CYS A 101 10.03 0.07 -2.99
C CYS A 101 9.51 0.80 -1.74
N GLY A 102 9.37 0.10 -0.60
CA GLY A 102 9.06 0.71 0.69
C GLY A 102 10.16 1.68 1.16
N ASN A 103 9.92 2.33 2.29
CA ASN A 103 10.81 3.31 2.89
C ASN A 103 12.19 2.73 3.21
N THR A 104 12.23 1.53 3.80
CA THR A 104 13.49 0.82 4.11
C THR A 104 13.92 -0.13 3.00
N GLY A 105 13.01 -0.47 2.07
CA GLY A 105 13.16 -1.57 1.12
C GLY A 105 13.07 -2.96 1.77
N LEU A 106 12.79 -3.04 3.06
CA LEU A 106 12.70 -4.26 3.85
C LEU A 106 11.33 -4.34 4.55
N GLY A 107 10.80 -5.54 4.71
CA GLY A 107 9.59 -5.75 5.50
C GLY A 107 9.10 -7.18 5.54
N VAL A 108 7.98 -7.37 6.20
CA VAL A 108 7.24 -8.63 6.28
C VAL A 108 5.87 -8.42 5.67
N TYR A 109 5.53 -9.19 4.65
CA TYR A 109 4.20 -9.23 4.09
C TYR A 109 3.41 -10.39 4.72
N ASP A 110 2.29 -10.06 5.34
CA ASP A 110 1.34 -11.05 5.84
C ASP A 110 0.35 -11.42 4.74
N ARG A 111 0.45 -12.66 4.25
CA ARG A 111 -0.37 -13.19 3.15
C ARG A 111 -1.84 -13.29 3.53
N HIS A 112 -2.16 -13.47 4.80
CA HIS A 112 -3.54 -13.64 5.26
C HIS A 112 -4.26 -12.29 5.37
N SER A 113 -3.63 -11.30 6.00
CA SER A 113 -4.22 -9.96 6.14
C SER A 113 -4.02 -9.07 4.90
N GLY A 114 -3.06 -9.41 4.03
CA GLY A 114 -2.69 -8.59 2.88
C GLY A 114 -1.92 -7.31 3.26
N LEU A 115 -1.43 -7.22 4.51
CA LEU A 115 -0.72 -6.06 5.03
C LEU A 115 0.79 -6.22 4.91
N PHE A 116 1.47 -5.10 4.67
CA PHE A 116 2.92 -5.01 4.65
C PHE A 116 3.42 -4.25 5.87
N TYR A 117 4.34 -4.86 6.61
CA TYR A 117 4.96 -4.28 7.80
C TYR A 117 6.41 -3.93 7.48
N GLU A 118 6.72 -2.63 7.39
CA GLU A 118 8.10 -2.19 7.16
C GLU A 118 8.96 -2.52 8.37
N CYS A 119 10.20 -2.96 8.12
CA CYS A 119 11.17 -3.23 9.17
C CYS A 119 12.55 -2.72 8.82
N GLY A 120 13.42 -2.57 9.82
CA GLY A 120 14.83 -2.25 9.63
C GLY A 120 15.69 -3.48 9.31
N MET A 121 16.99 -3.23 9.13
CA MET A 121 17.99 -4.30 8.94
C MET A 121 17.99 -5.25 10.15
N ALA A 122 17.99 -6.56 9.87
CA ALA A 122 17.94 -7.62 10.89
C ALA A 122 16.69 -7.62 11.80
N GLN A 123 15.59 -6.98 11.38
CA GLN A 123 14.36 -6.89 12.17
C GLN A 123 13.20 -7.77 11.67
N HIS A 124 13.38 -8.57 10.60
CA HIS A 124 12.32 -9.45 10.08
C HIS A 124 11.72 -10.36 11.14
N TRP A 125 12.57 -11.04 11.91
CA TRP A 125 12.09 -11.96 12.96
C TRP A 125 11.33 -11.23 14.07
N GLN A 126 11.84 -10.09 14.52
CA GLN A 126 11.15 -9.27 15.52
C GLN A 126 9.78 -8.80 14.99
N THR A 127 9.73 -8.39 13.73
CA THR A 127 8.49 -7.96 13.07
C THR A 127 7.48 -9.10 12.99
N ILE A 128 7.89 -10.32 12.66
CA ILE A 128 7.02 -11.50 12.71
C ILE A 128 6.47 -11.69 14.13
N ARG A 129 7.31 -11.62 15.16
CA ARG A 129 6.86 -11.77 16.56
C ARG A 129 5.83 -10.72 16.95
N ASP A 130 6.03 -9.47 16.53
CA ASP A 130 5.09 -8.38 16.78
C ASP A 130 3.76 -8.60 16.05
N ILE A 131 3.79 -9.01 14.78
CA ILE A 131 2.57 -9.36 14.02
C ILE A 131 1.83 -10.53 14.69
N VAL A 132 2.55 -11.58 15.11
CA VAL A 132 1.93 -12.74 15.76
C VAL A 132 1.34 -12.37 17.11
N ARG A 133 2.01 -11.52 17.88
CA ARG A 133 1.46 -11.00 19.15
C ARG A 133 0.14 -10.26 18.92
N ASP A 134 0.09 -9.40 17.91
CA ASP A 134 -1.01 -8.44 17.75
C ASP A 134 -2.19 -9.02 16.95
N SER A 135 -1.92 -9.88 15.96
CA SER A 135 -2.92 -10.41 15.01
C SER A 135 -3.19 -11.91 15.16
N TYR A 136 -2.30 -12.67 15.80
CA TYR A 136 -2.39 -14.13 15.98
C TYR A 136 -2.09 -14.53 17.42
N SER A 137 -2.70 -13.79 18.36
CA SER A 137 -2.39 -13.84 19.79
C SER A 137 -2.41 -15.26 20.38
N GLU A 138 -3.24 -16.16 19.84
CA GLU A 138 -3.34 -17.56 20.25
C GLU A 138 -2.09 -18.39 19.95
N LYS A 139 -1.26 -17.97 18.99
CA LYS A 139 0.01 -18.61 18.62
C LYS A 139 1.23 -17.92 19.23
N HIS A 140 1.06 -16.73 19.83
CA HIS A 140 2.17 -15.91 20.30
C HIS A 140 3.02 -16.62 21.36
N GLU A 141 2.41 -17.15 22.42
CA GLU A 141 3.17 -17.82 23.48
C GLU A 141 3.88 -19.09 22.98
N ALA A 142 3.22 -19.85 22.08
CA ALA A 142 3.81 -21.02 21.46
C ALA A 142 5.03 -20.65 20.60
N LEU A 143 4.92 -19.61 19.77
CA LEU A 143 6.02 -19.07 18.97
C LEU A 143 7.22 -18.70 19.83
N GLU A 144 7.00 -17.94 20.90
CA GLU A 144 8.06 -17.52 21.83
C GLU A 144 8.78 -18.70 22.48
N LYS A 145 8.02 -19.63 23.06
CA LYS A 145 8.59 -20.77 23.80
C LYS A 145 9.31 -21.74 22.89
N LEU A 146 8.71 -22.07 21.74
CA LEU A 146 9.32 -22.99 20.79
C LEU A 146 10.54 -22.36 20.13
N TYR A 147 10.57 -21.04 19.89
CA TYR A 147 11.79 -20.39 19.40
C TYR A 147 12.94 -20.39 20.44
N CYS A 148 12.65 -20.04 21.69
CA CYS A 148 13.69 -19.93 22.73
C CYS A 148 14.26 -21.28 23.20
N TYR A 149 13.45 -22.35 23.20
CA TYR A 149 13.84 -23.66 23.73
C TYR A 149 13.89 -24.70 22.62
N SER A 150 15.05 -24.88 21.99
CA SER A 150 15.23 -25.79 20.84
C SER A 150 14.87 -27.26 21.10
N ARG A 151 14.91 -27.72 22.35
CA ARG A 151 14.51 -29.08 22.74
C ARG A 151 13.00 -29.24 22.99
N LEU A 152 12.26 -28.14 23.06
CA LEU A 152 10.81 -28.16 23.23
C LEU A 152 10.17 -28.43 21.87
N THR A 153 9.39 -29.48 21.75
CA THR A 153 8.70 -29.85 20.49
C THR A 153 7.25 -29.41 20.47
N GLU A 154 6.65 -29.13 21.63
CA GLU A 154 5.24 -28.79 21.79
C GLU A 154 5.05 -27.77 22.93
N TYR A 155 4.12 -26.83 22.77
CA TYR A 155 3.72 -25.88 23.82
C TYR A 155 2.31 -25.36 23.56
N GLY A 156 1.48 -25.26 24.61
CA GLY A 156 0.17 -24.61 24.52
C GLY A 156 -0.78 -25.27 23.51
N GLY A 157 -0.63 -26.57 23.24
CA GLY A 157 -1.43 -27.30 22.26
C GLY A 157 -0.94 -27.18 20.81
N PHE A 158 0.19 -26.53 20.56
CA PHE A 158 0.84 -26.44 19.26
C PHE A 158 2.17 -27.17 19.26
N SER A 159 2.45 -27.89 18.18
CA SER A 159 3.75 -28.45 17.87
C SER A 159 4.67 -27.40 17.22
N ARG A 160 5.97 -27.66 17.27
CA ARG A 160 6.99 -26.87 16.56
C ARG A 160 6.73 -26.82 15.07
N GLU A 161 6.39 -27.96 14.47
CA GLU A 161 6.12 -28.06 13.04
C GLU A 161 4.91 -27.20 12.65
N GLU A 162 3.83 -27.21 13.43
CA GLU A 162 2.67 -26.35 13.18
C GLU A 162 3.01 -24.86 13.22
N ILE A 163 3.83 -24.43 14.19
CA ILE A 163 4.24 -23.03 14.31
C ILE A 163 5.22 -22.63 13.20
N GLU A 164 6.17 -23.49 12.85
CA GLU A 164 7.12 -23.23 11.77
C GLU A 164 6.41 -23.15 10.42
N ASN A 165 5.50 -24.09 10.13
CA ASN A 165 4.67 -24.05 8.92
C ASN A 165 3.79 -22.80 8.90
N PHE A 166 3.17 -22.44 10.03
CA PHE A 166 2.40 -21.20 10.14
C PHE A 166 3.25 -19.97 9.75
N VAL A 167 4.49 -19.85 10.24
CA VAL A 167 5.35 -18.72 9.88
C VAL A 167 5.71 -18.74 8.39
N MET A 168 6.10 -19.90 7.86
CA MET A 168 6.51 -20.05 6.47
C MET A 168 5.38 -19.82 5.47
N ASP A 169 4.16 -20.22 5.83
CA ASP A 169 2.98 -20.13 4.97
C ASP A 169 2.31 -18.76 5.01
N ASN A 170 2.41 -18.03 6.13
CA ASN A 170 1.73 -16.73 6.28
C ASN A 170 2.64 -15.54 5.98
N PHE A 171 3.95 -15.63 6.23
CA PHE A 171 4.83 -14.47 6.13
C PHE A 171 5.80 -14.55 4.95
N GLU A 172 5.82 -13.50 4.14
CA GLU A 172 6.81 -13.30 3.08
C GLU A 172 7.82 -12.24 3.51
N LEU A 173 9.10 -12.62 3.58
CA LEU A 173 10.18 -11.70 3.95
C LEU A 173 10.64 -10.93 2.71
N VAL A 174 10.52 -9.62 2.76
CA VAL A 174 10.92 -8.71 1.69
C VAL A 174 12.20 -7.99 2.10
N GLY A 175 13.20 -7.97 1.21
CA GLY A 175 14.46 -7.26 1.47
C GLY A 175 15.67 -8.10 1.88
N GLY A 176 15.71 -9.39 1.53
CA GLY A 176 16.97 -10.14 1.47
C GLY A 176 17.82 -9.72 0.26
N MET A 177 19.09 -10.15 0.21
CA MET A 177 19.90 -10.08 -1.02
C MET A 177 19.18 -10.83 -2.14
N LYS A 178 18.30 -10.15 -2.89
CA LYS A 178 17.77 -10.69 -4.15
C LYS A 178 18.98 -10.92 -5.05
N SER A 179 19.09 -12.12 -5.59
CA SER A 179 20.13 -12.37 -6.57
C SER A 179 19.93 -11.40 -7.75
N ILE A 180 21.02 -10.96 -8.39
CA ILE A 180 20.94 -10.06 -9.56
C ILE A 180 19.95 -10.60 -10.63
N ASN A 181 19.79 -11.92 -10.70
CA ASN A 181 18.89 -12.61 -11.63
C ASN A 181 17.40 -12.37 -11.34
N GLU A 182 17.02 -11.92 -10.14
CA GLU A 182 15.63 -11.56 -9.82
C GLU A 182 15.28 -10.11 -10.22
N TYR A 183 16.27 -9.37 -10.73
CA TYR A 183 16.11 -8.00 -11.23
C TYR A 183 16.24 -7.90 -12.76
N LEU A 184 16.58 -9.01 -13.45
CA LEU A 184 16.72 -9.13 -14.91
C LEU A 184 15.55 -9.90 -15.51
#